data_AF-A0A0U4BZB3-F1
#
_entry.id   AF-A0A0U4BZB3-F1
#
_cell.length_a   1.000
_cell.length_b   1.000
_cell.length_c   1.000
_cell.angle_alpha   90.00
_cell.angle_beta   90.00
_cell.angle_gamma   90.00
#
_symmetry.space_group_name_H-M   'P 1'
#
loop_
_entity.id
_entity.type
_entity.pdbx_description
1 polymer ?
#
loop_
_entity_poly.entity_id
_entity_poly.type
_entity_poly.pdbx_seq_one_letter_code
_entity_poly.pdbx_strand_id
1 'polypeptide(L)'
;MEMPLAPLPEQRRIVAKLEELFSKLDAGVATVRRTQALLKRYRQSVLHAAVTGELTRAWREAHPAPTETGAALLARIRAERRAQWEAAQVAKRGGQLPLGEGWKSKYVEPEAVDASELPELPSGWAWTTVEQLGVIGEQTVMTGPFGTSLGTSDFVTSGVPVLTIGCLTEGGIKLNKAVHITEEKAAGLERYRLKKGDLLFSRMASVGRAGFVTSELDGILFNYHIMRLRLDAETITPFFFLYYVRGAREVVSYLLRVNHGATRDGINTEQLLNLPVCLPPIAEQIEIIAEVERRLTVLDALSKTLTDELKRAERLRQSILHRAFTGRLVPQDATDEPATVLLARLRNESTAPPKARKAREPKASPASKQLPMPL
;
A
#
# COMPACT_ATOMS: atom_id res chain seq x y z
N MET A 1 6.55 -35.17 31.48
CA MET A 1 5.37 -34.35 31.14
C MET A 1 4.14 -35.16 31.51
N GLU A 2 3.38 -34.72 32.51
CA GLU A 2 2.12 -35.37 32.90
C GLU A 2 0.99 -34.86 32.00
N MET A 3 0.17 -35.76 31.47
CA MET A 3 -0.93 -35.44 30.56
C MET A 3 -2.23 -36.02 31.12
N PRO A 4 -3.32 -35.23 31.21
CA PRO A 4 -4.61 -35.75 31.67
C PRO A 4 -5.13 -36.78 30.66
N LEU A 5 -5.55 -37.95 31.16
CA LEU A 5 -6.09 -39.04 30.34
C LEU A 5 -7.53 -39.34 30.76
N ALA A 6 -8.49 -39.03 29.89
CA ALA A 6 -9.90 -39.37 30.06
C ALA A 6 -10.18 -40.84 29.62
N PRO A 7 -11.28 -41.47 30.05
CA PRO A 7 -11.80 -42.71 29.47
C PRO A 7 -11.87 -42.69 27.94
N LEU A 8 -11.68 -43.83 27.27
CA LEU A 8 -11.76 -43.91 25.80
C LEU A 8 -13.10 -43.42 25.21
N PRO A 9 -14.28 -43.75 25.79
CA PRO A 9 -15.54 -43.21 25.30
C PRO A 9 -15.61 -41.69 25.44
N GLU A 10 -15.17 -41.13 26.57
CA GLU A 10 -15.03 -39.69 26.76
C GLU A 10 -14.05 -39.04 25.76
N GLN A 11 -12.89 -39.63 25.51
CA GLN A 11 -11.94 -39.15 24.49
C GLN A 11 -12.60 -39.05 23.12
N ARG A 12 -13.37 -40.06 22.71
CA ARG A 12 -14.11 -40.04 21.44
C ARG A 12 -15.17 -38.93 21.40
N ARG A 13 -15.90 -38.72 22.50
CA ARG A 13 -16.87 -37.61 22.63
C ARG A 13 -16.17 -36.24 22.53
N ILE A 14 -15.03 -36.07 23.20
CA ILE A 14 -14.21 -34.86 23.15
C ILE A 14 -13.76 -34.59 21.72
N VAL A 15 -13.19 -35.58 21.03
CA VAL A 15 -12.72 -35.45 19.64
C VAL A 15 -13.87 -35.06 18.71
N ALA A 16 -15.00 -35.77 18.76
CA ALA A 16 -16.16 -35.45 17.94
C ALA A 16 -16.67 -34.02 18.18
N LYS A 17 -16.69 -33.56 19.44
CA LYS A 17 -17.13 -32.20 19.77
C LYS A 17 -16.12 -31.14 19.32
N LEU A 18 -14.82 -31.43 19.42
CA LEU A 18 -13.76 -30.56 18.91
C LEU A 18 -13.86 -30.42 17.39
N GLU A 19 -14.03 -31.51 16.66
CA GLU A 19 -14.21 -31.51 15.21
C GLU A 19 -15.41 -30.66 14.80
N GLU A 20 -16.56 -30.82 15.46
CA GLU A 20 -17.76 -30.03 15.20
C GLU A 20 -17.51 -28.52 15.41
N LEU A 21 -16.96 -28.15 16.57
CA LEU A 21 -16.76 -26.74 16.92
C LEU A 21 -15.66 -26.08 16.09
N PHE A 22 -14.57 -26.81 15.79
CA PHE A 22 -13.49 -26.29 14.94
C PHE A 22 -13.93 -26.18 13.49
N SER A 23 -14.72 -27.11 12.97
CA SER A 23 -15.29 -26.99 11.63
C SER A 23 -16.11 -25.69 11.49
N LYS A 24 -16.98 -25.39 12.47
CA LYS A 24 -17.76 -24.14 12.50
C LYS A 24 -16.86 -22.90 12.61
N LEU A 25 -15.86 -22.95 13.48
CA LEU A 25 -14.94 -21.84 13.70
C LEU A 25 -14.08 -21.56 12.45
N ASP A 26 -13.56 -22.60 11.81
CA ASP A 26 -12.75 -22.49 10.60
C ASP A 26 -13.57 -21.97 9.42
N ALA A 27 -14.85 -22.36 9.30
CA ALA A 27 -15.77 -21.79 8.33
C ALA A 27 -16.01 -20.28 8.56
N GLY A 28 -16.16 -19.87 9.81
CA GLY A 28 -16.26 -18.45 10.20
C GLY A 28 -15.00 -17.66 9.85
N VAL A 29 -13.82 -18.17 10.23
CA VAL A 29 -12.52 -17.57 9.91
C VAL A 29 -12.33 -17.45 8.40
N ALA A 30 -12.68 -18.49 7.64
CA ALA A 30 -12.61 -18.47 6.18
C ALA A 30 -13.50 -17.38 5.59
N THR A 31 -14.70 -17.18 6.12
CA THR A 31 -15.63 -16.13 5.70
C THR A 31 -15.06 -14.74 5.97
N VAL A 32 -14.54 -14.50 7.18
CA VAL A 32 -13.92 -13.22 7.55
C VAL A 32 -12.73 -12.88 6.63
N ARG A 33 -11.86 -13.86 6.34
CA ARG A 33 -10.73 -13.68 5.42
C ARG A 33 -11.18 -13.35 3.99
N ARG A 34 -12.23 -14.01 3.49
CA ARG A 34 -12.82 -13.68 2.18
C ARG A 34 -13.36 -12.25 2.18
N THR A 35 -14.08 -11.84 3.23
CA THR A 35 -14.60 -10.47 3.34
C THR A 35 -13.47 -9.43 3.36
N GLN A 36 -12.36 -9.68 4.05
CA GLN A 36 -11.19 -8.79 4.00
C GLN A 36 -10.64 -8.63 2.58
N ALA A 37 -10.57 -9.71 1.79
CA ALA A 37 -10.16 -9.63 0.38
C ALA A 37 -11.16 -8.82 -0.48
N LEU A 38 -12.46 -8.99 -0.24
CA LEU A 38 -13.51 -8.20 -0.90
C LEU A 38 -13.41 -6.70 -0.57
N LEU A 39 -13.17 -6.34 0.69
CA LEU A 39 -12.97 -4.94 1.10
C LEU A 39 -11.76 -4.31 0.40
N LYS A 40 -10.66 -5.05 0.24
CA LYS A 40 -9.49 -4.58 -0.53
C LYS A 40 -9.84 -4.30 -1.98
N ARG A 41 -10.59 -5.20 -2.63
CA ARG A 41 -11.05 -5.01 -4.02
C ARG A 41 -12.02 -3.83 -4.14
N TYR A 42 -12.94 -3.68 -3.18
CA TYR A 42 -13.88 -2.57 -3.17
C TYR A 42 -13.17 -1.22 -2.98
N ARG A 43 -12.15 -1.13 -2.09
CA ARG A 43 -11.30 0.06 -1.98
C ARG A 43 -10.70 0.46 -3.33
N GLN A 44 -10.14 -0.50 -4.05
CA GLN A 44 -9.59 -0.25 -5.38
C GLN A 44 -10.66 0.21 -6.38
N SER A 45 -11.87 -0.35 -6.32
CA SER A 45 -12.99 0.10 -7.14
C SER A 45 -13.41 1.54 -6.83
N VAL A 46 -13.42 1.95 -5.56
CA VAL A 46 -13.75 3.32 -5.15
C VAL A 46 -12.71 4.30 -5.68
N LEU A 47 -11.41 3.99 -5.50
CA LEU A 47 -10.33 4.83 -5.99
C LEU A 47 -10.34 4.93 -7.52
N HIS A 48 -10.62 3.82 -8.22
CA HIS A 48 -10.75 3.83 -9.66
C HIS A 48 -11.93 4.71 -10.12
N ALA A 49 -13.11 4.57 -9.51
CA ALA A 49 -14.26 5.41 -9.84
C ALA A 49 -14.02 6.91 -9.55
N ALA A 50 -13.22 7.23 -8.54
CA ALA A 50 -12.85 8.60 -8.21
C ALA A 50 -12.05 9.27 -9.35
N VAL A 51 -11.13 8.52 -9.95
CA VAL A 51 -10.14 9.08 -10.90
C VAL A 51 -10.59 8.97 -12.36
N THR A 52 -11.68 8.25 -12.61
CA THR A 52 -12.41 8.26 -13.89
C THR A 52 -13.59 9.23 -13.87
N GLY A 53 -13.86 9.88 -12.73
CA GLY A 53 -14.98 10.81 -12.54
C GLY A 53 -16.36 10.16 -12.44
N GLU A 54 -16.43 8.83 -12.35
CA GLU A 54 -17.69 8.11 -12.11
C GLU A 54 -18.25 8.37 -10.71
N LEU A 55 -17.36 8.53 -9.73
CA LEU A 55 -17.75 8.75 -8.33
C LEU A 55 -18.53 10.07 -8.14
N THR A 56 -18.20 11.09 -8.93
CA THR A 56 -18.78 12.45 -8.86
C THR A 56 -19.68 12.75 -10.05
N ARG A 57 -20.08 11.75 -10.83
CA ARG A 57 -20.94 11.96 -12.01
C ARG A 57 -22.24 12.70 -11.68
N ALA A 58 -22.96 12.24 -10.65
CA ALA A 58 -24.21 12.89 -10.23
C ALA A 58 -23.98 14.32 -9.72
N TRP A 59 -22.84 14.57 -9.07
CA TRP A 59 -22.45 15.91 -8.66
C TRP A 59 -22.22 16.81 -9.89
N ARG A 60 -21.50 16.33 -10.92
CA ARG A 60 -21.31 17.07 -12.18
C ARG A 60 -22.62 17.35 -12.92
N GLU A 61 -23.58 16.44 -12.89
CA GLU A 61 -24.90 16.64 -13.51
C GLU A 61 -25.74 17.67 -12.75
N ALA A 62 -25.58 17.77 -11.43
CA ALA A 62 -26.30 18.71 -10.57
C ALA A 62 -25.68 20.11 -10.48
N HIS A 63 -24.41 20.26 -10.85
CA HIS A 63 -23.69 21.53 -10.81
C HIS A 63 -23.49 22.07 -12.24
N PRO A 64 -23.79 23.36 -12.51
CA PRO A 64 -23.51 23.98 -13.81
C PRO A 64 -22.03 23.86 -14.17
N ALA A 65 -21.72 24.09 -15.46
CA ALA A 65 -20.34 24.04 -15.97
C ALA A 65 -19.37 24.75 -15.01
N PRO A 66 -18.24 24.11 -14.67
CA PRO A 66 -17.32 24.65 -13.68
C PRO A 66 -16.83 26.03 -14.12
N THR A 67 -16.65 26.94 -13.14
CA THR A 67 -16.12 28.29 -13.38
C THR A 67 -14.76 28.25 -14.08
N GLU A 68 -13.95 27.23 -13.78
CA GLU A 68 -12.69 26.93 -14.46
C GLU A 68 -12.64 25.43 -14.78
N THR A 69 -12.54 25.07 -16.07
CA THR A 69 -12.33 23.68 -16.48
C THR A 69 -10.88 23.27 -16.24
N GLY A 70 -10.58 21.98 -16.19
CA GLY A 70 -9.20 21.46 -16.15
C GLY A 70 -8.33 21.97 -17.30
N ALA A 71 -8.90 22.17 -18.49
CA ALA A 71 -8.18 22.76 -19.62
C ALA A 71 -7.88 24.26 -19.41
N ALA A 72 -8.83 25.02 -18.86
CA ALA A 72 -8.64 26.43 -18.51
C ALA A 72 -7.61 26.58 -17.38
N LEU A 73 -7.70 25.73 -16.35
CA LEU A 73 -6.73 25.63 -15.26
C LEU A 73 -5.32 25.35 -15.80
N LEU A 74 -5.18 24.36 -16.69
CA LEU A 74 -3.90 24.03 -17.32
C LEU A 74 -3.34 25.20 -18.14
N ALA A 75 -4.20 25.91 -18.89
CA ALA A 75 -3.79 27.08 -19.65
C ALA A 75 -3.31 28.22 -18.73
N ARG A 76 -4.00 28.46 -17.62
CA ARG A 76 -3.58 29.44 -16.59
C ARG A 76 -2.22 29.08 -16.01
N ILE A 77 -2.00 27.81 -15.63
CA ILE A 77 -0.72 27.33 -15.09
C ILE A 77 0.42 27.56 -16.08
N ARG A 78 0.22 27.26 -17.36
CA ARG A 78 1.23 27.51 -18.41
C ARG A 78 1.54 28.99 -18.54
N ALA A 79 0.52 29.85 -18.52
CA ALA A 79 0.70 31.30 -18.56
C ALA A 79 1.47 31.82 -17.33
N GLU A 80 1.13 31.37 -16.12
CA GLU A 80 1.83 31.75 -14.89
C GLU A 80 3.29 31.29 -14.89
N ARG A 81 3.57 30.06 -15.33
CA ARG A 81 4.94 29.53 -15.47
C ARG A 81 5.76 30.36 -16.45
N ARG A 82 5.17 30.71 -17.59
CA ARG A 82 5.82 31.56 -18.58
C ARG A 82 6.12 32.94 -18.01
N ALA A 83 5.14 33.58 -17.36
CA ALA A 83 5.30 34.90 -16.75
C ALA A 83 6.40 34.91 -15.67
N GLN A 84 6.46 33.88 -14.81
CA GLN A 84 7.52 33.76 -13.82
C GLN A 84 8.90 33.51 -14.45
N TRP A 85 8.97 32.70 -15.49
CA TRP A 85 10.22 32.50 -16.23
C TRP A 85 10.70 33.81 -16.85
N GLU A 86 9.81 34.59 -17.46
CA GLU A 86 10.12 35.91 -18.01
C GLU A 86 10.62 36.86 -16.93
N ALA A 87 9.93 36.94 -15.79
CA ALA A 87 10.34 37.74 -14.64
C ALA A 87 11.73 37.33 -14.11
N ALA A 88 12.04 36.03 -14.08
CA ALA A 88 13.35 35.53 -13.67
C ALA A 88 14.46 35.89 -14.67
N GLN A 89 14.18 35.93 -15.98
CA GLN A 89 15.14 36.41 -16.98
C GLN A 89 15.43 37.91 -16.81
N VAL A 90 14.40 38.71 -16.53
CA VAL A 90 14.53 40.15 -16.27
C VAL A 90 15.32 40.40 -14.98
N ALA A 91 15.04 39.66 -13.91
CA ALA A 91 15.75 39.76 -12.64
C ALA A 91 17.25 39.44 -12.78
N LYS A 92 17.61 38.40 -13.56
CA LYS A 92 19.01 38.07 -13.88
C LYS A 92 19.77 39.16 -14.63
N ARG A 93 19.06 40.11 -15.24
CA ARG A 93 19.61 41.24 -15.99
C ARG A 93 19.45 42.58 -15.25
N GLY A 94 19.29 42.55 -13.93
CA GLY A 94 19.18 43.77 -13.12
C GLY A 94 17.93 44.61 -13.45
N GLY A 95 16.84 43.97 -13.89
CA GLY A 95 15.58 44.65 -14.20
C GLY A 95 15.43 45.11 -15.65
N GLN A 96 16.42 44.89 -16.51
CA GLN A 96 16.32 45.24 -17.93
C GLN A 96 15.81 44.05 -18.77
N LEU A 97 14.84 44.33 -19.64
CA LEU A 97 14.37 43.36 -20.64
C LEU A 97 15.53 43.01 -21.60
N PRO A 98 15.71 41.72 -21.96
CA PRO A 98 16.68 41.37 -22.99
C PRO A 98 16.34 42.09 -24.30
N LEU A 99 17.37 42.55 -25.02
CA LEU A 99 17.21 43.23 -26.31
C LEU A 99 16.51 42.30 -27.33
N GLY A 100 15.38 42.77 -27.89
CA GLY A 100 14.56 42.04 -28.87
C GLY A 100 13.66 40.95 -28.26
N GLU A 101 12.91 40.23 -29.10
CA GLU A 101 11.99 39.15 -28.64
C GLU A 101 12.60 37.74 -28.72
N GLY A 102 13.76 37.57 -29.35
CA GLY A 102 14.39 36.26 -29.58
C GLY A 102 14.85 35.51 -28.32
N TRP A 103 14.71 36.10 -27.13
CA TRP A 103 14.91 35.38 -25.87
C TRP A 103 13.65 34.61 -25.47
N LYS A 104 12.43 35.07 -25.82
CA LYS A 104 11.17 34.38 -25.50
C LYS A 104 11.10 32.99 -26.13
N SER A 105 11.75 32.78 -27.28
CA SER A 105 11.88 31.46 -27.92
C SER A 105 12.75 30.46 -27.16
N LYS A 106 13.47 30.90 -26.12
CA LYS A 106 14.21 30.00 -25.21
C LYS A 106 13.30 29.33 -24.18
N TYR A 107 12.07 29.81 -24.01
CA TYR A 107 11.08 29.13 -23.19
C TYR A 107 10.52 27.95 -23.97
N VAL A 108 10.74 26.75 -23.44
CA VAL A 108 10.16 25.52 -23.96
C VAL A 108 8.83 25.32 -23.26
N GLU A 109 7.74 25.42 -24.02
CA GLU A 109 6.42 25.05 -23.51
C GLU A 109 6.39 23.54 -23.24
N PRO A 110 5.81 23.09 -22.12
CA PRO A 110 5.63 21.66 -21.86
C PRO A 110 4.83 21.01 -22.98
N GLU A 111 5.29 19.86 -23.45
CA GLU A 111 4.60 19.11 -24.50
C GLU A 111 3.18 18.72 -24.06
N ALA A 112 2.27 18.66 -25.04
CA ALA A 112 0.95 18.11 -24.80
C ALA A 112 1.06 16.62 -24.52
N VAL A 113 0.24 16.11 -23.61
CA VAL A 113 0.16 14.67 -23.35
C VAL A 113 -0.37 13.99 -24.61
N ASP A 114 0.36 12.98 -25.10
CA ASP A 114 -0.18 12.08 -26.10
C ASP A 114 -1.32 11.26 -25.48
N ALA A 115 -2.55 11.61 -25.85
CA ALA A 115 -3.76 11.00 -25.33
C ALA A 115 -4.24 9.80 -26.17
N SER A 116 -3.50 9.37 -27.19
CA SER A 116 -3.92 8.28 -28.10
C SER A 116 -4.14 6.94 -27.39
N GLU A 117 -3.37 6.65 -26.35
CA GLU A 117 -3.48 5.45 -25.51
C GLU A 117 -4.19 5.70 -24.17
N LEU A 118 -4.70 6.91 -23.94
CA LEU A 118 -5.35 7.29 -22.68
C LEU A 118 -6.88 7.19 -22.80
N PRO A 119 -7.59 6.87 -21.70
CA PRO A 119 -9.04 6.81 -21.72
C PRO A 119 -9.64 8.21 -21.93
N GLU A 120 -10.88 8.22 -22.42
CA GLU A 120 -11.69 9.43 -22.48
C GLU A 120 -11.92 9.97 -21.07
N LEU A 121 -11.82 11.30 -20.95
CA LEU A 121 -12.06 11.99 -19.70
C LEU A 121 -13.47 12.57 -19.63
N PRO A 122 -14.02 12.75 -18.42
CA PRO A 122 -15.23 13.53 -18.22
C PRO A 122 -15.15 14.94 -18.79
N SER A 123 -16.30 15.49 -19.18
CA SER A 123 -16.38 16.90 -19.60
C SER A 123 -15.84 17.83 -18.52
N GLY A 124 -15.00 18.77 -18.92
CA GLY A 124 -14.33 19.72 -18.03
C GLY A 124 -13.02 19.23 -17.44
N TRP A 125 -12.58 18.00 -17.67
CA TRP A 125 -11.27 17.49 -17.24
C TRP A 125 -10.24 17.65 -18.36
N ALA A 126 -8.95 17.62 -18.03
CA ALA A 126 -7.86 17.65 -19.00
C ALA A 126 -6.73 16.68 -18.64
N TRP A 127 -5.98 16.22 -19.65
CA TRP A 127 -4.74 15.49 -19.45
C TRP A 127 -3.56 16.46 -19.27
N THR A 128 -2.67 16.16 -18.33
CA THR A 128 -1.42 16.89 -18.08
C THR A 128 -0.32 15.93 -17.58
N THR A 129 0.85 16.45 -17.27
CA THR A 129 1.99 15.68 -16.72
C THR A 129 2.31 16.14 -15.30
N VAL A 130 2.95 15.29 -14.51
CA VAL A 130 3.43 15.64 -13.16
C VAL A 130 4.32 16.88 -13.18
N GLU A 131 5.16 17.04 -14.21
CA GLU A 131 6.02 18.21 -14.38
C GLU A 131 5.26 19.54 -14.27
N GLN A 132 4.10 19.61 -14.92
CA GLN A 132 3.27 20.81 -14.99
C GLN A 132 2.52 21.11 -13.68
N LEU A 133 2.46 20.16 -12.75
CA LEU A 133 1.69 20.24 -11.51
C LEU A 133 2.50 20.73 -10.30
N GLY A 134 3.81 20.91 -10.44
CA GLY A 134 4.66 21.32 -9.32
C GLY A 134 4.60 22.82 -8.99
N VAL A 135 4.97 23.18 -7.77
CA VAL A 135 5.09 24.60 -7.37
C VAL A 135 6.07 25.32 -8.29
N ILE A 136 5.65 26.45 -8.87
CA ILE A 136 6.47 27.22 -9.79
C ILE A 136 7.71 27.77 -9.05
N GLY A 137 8.88 27.66 -9.68
CA GLY A 137 10.15 28.07 -9.07
C GLY A 137 10.77 27.03 -8.12
N GLU A 138 10.07 25.94 -7.83
CA GLU A 138 10.59 24.81 -7.06
C GLU A 138 10.80 23.57 -7.93
N GLN A 139 11.72 22.70 -7.51
CA GLN A 139 11.93 21.43 -8.19
C GLN A 139 10.78 20.46 -7.89
N THR A 140 9.88 20.22 -8.85
CA THR A 140 8.68 19.37 -8.70
C THR A 140 9.00 18.00 -8.10
N VAL A 141 9.98 17.28 -8.67
CA VAL A 141 10.42 15.96 -8.19
C VAL A 141 11.89 16.01 -7.78
N MET A 142 12.19 15.58 -6.56
CA MET A 142 13.54 15.54 -6.00
C MET A 142 13.87 14.16 -5.43
N THR A 143 15.00 13.58 -5.82
CA THR A 143 15.56 12.38 -5.18
C THR A 143 16.39 12.79 -3.97
N GLY A 144 16.32 12.01 -2.88
CA GLY A 144 17.10 12.29 -1.68
C GLY A 144 18.62 12.20 -1.91
N PRO A 145 19.43 12.77 -1.00
CA PRO A 145 20.89 12.78 -1.12
C PRO A 145 21.47 11.36 -1.05
N PHE A 146 22.57 11.16 -1.78
CA PHE A 146 23.35 9.92 -1.83
C PHE A 146 24.84 10.21 -1.99
N GLY A 147 25.65 9.16 -1.87
CA GLY A 147 27.10 9.23 -2.09
C GLY A 147 27.76 10.15 -1.08
N THR A 148 28.56 11.10 -1.55
CA THR A 148 29.28 12.06 -0.69
C THR A 148 28.37 12.99 0.09
N SER A 149 27.12 13.20 -0.39
CA SER A 149 26.15 14.04 0.31
C SER A 149 25.55 13.35 1.55
N LEU A 150 25.28 12.04 1.46
CA LEU A 150 24.76 11.26 2.57
C LEU A 150 25.06 9.76 2.35
N GLY A 151 25.89 9.20 3.22
CA GLY A 151 26.30 7.78 3.20
C GLY A 151 26.10 7.09 4.55
N THR A 152 26.29 5.77 4.57
CA THR A 152 26.10 4.95 5.78
C THR A 152 27.02 5.38 6.94
N SER A 153 28.19 5.92 6.63
CA SER A 153 29.14 6.46 7.63
C SER A 153 28.66 7.72 8.34
N ASP A 154 27.69 8.45 7.76
CA ASP A 154 27.10 9.64 8.38
C ASP A 154 26.01 9.28 9.42
N PHE A 155 25.60 8.01 9.49
CA PHE A 155 24.51 7.59 10.38
C PHE A 155 24.98 7.45 11.82
N VAL A 156 24.20 8.04 12.73
CA VAL A 156 24.42 8.02 14.18
C VAL A 156 23.22 7.39 14.89
N THR A 157 23.40 7.06 16.17
CA THR A 157 22.37 6.41 16.99
C THR A 157 21.21 7.35 17.35
N SER A 158 21.46 8.66 17.43
CA SER A 158 20.48 9.70 17.77
C SER A 158 20.85 11.03 17.13
N GLY A 159 19.86 11.81 16.71
CA GLY A 159 20.06 13.08 16.01
C GLY A 159 18.86 13.45 15.14
N VAL A 160 19.10 14.12 14.01
CA VAL A 160 18.04 14.48 13.06
C VAL A 160 17.57 13.24 12.30
N PRO A 161 16.26 12.95 12.28
CA PRO A 161 15.74 11.80 11.55
C PRO A 161 15.84 11.99 10.03
N VAL A 162 16.19 10.89 9.36
CA VAL A 162 16.18 10.75 7.90
C VAL A 162 15.28 9.58 7.54
N LEU A 163 14.23 9.86 6.77
CA LEU A 163 13.31 8.86 6.28
C LEU A 163 14.02 7.90 5.33
N THR A 164 13.82 6.61 5.57
CA THR A 164 14.23 5.53 4.67
C THR A 164 13.00 4.93 4.00
N ILE A 165 13.19 4.15 2.94
CA ILE A 165 12.10 3.41 2.27
C ILE A 165 11.23 2.58 3.25
N GLY A 166 11.81 2.08 4.34
CA GLY A 166 11.09 1.33 5.37
C GLY A 166 10.08 2.17 6.17
N CYS A 167 10.21 3.50 6.14
CA CYS A 167 9.29 4.44 6.77
C CYS A 167 7.99 4.60 5.97
N LEU A 168 7.99 4.27 4.68
CA LEU A 168 6.80 4.33 3.83
C LEU A 168 5.97 3.06 4.00
N THR A 169 4.78 3.20 4.58
CA THR A 169 3.83 2.09 4.81
C THR A 169 2.52 2.34 4.07
N GLU A 170 1.67 1.31 3.96
CA GLU A 170 0.31 1.47 3.40
C GLU A 170 -0.55 2.47 4.20
N GLY A 171 -0.29 2.57 5.51
CA GLY A 171 -0.98 3.49 6.44
C GLY A 171 -0.30 4.85 6.60
N GLY A 172 0.61 5.23 5.70
CA GLY A 172 1.35 6.49 5.74
C GLY A 172 2.79 6.35 6.20
N ILE A 173 3.38 7.45 6.67
CA ILE A 173 4.80 7.53 7.05
C ILE A 173 4.96 7.19 8.53
N LYS A 174 5.89 6.29 8.86
CA LYS A 174 6.24 5.89 10.23
C LYS A 174 7.75 6.02 10.44
N LEU A 175 8.17 6.63 11.56
CA LEU A 175 9.58 6.90 11.87
C LEU A 175 10.34 5.70 12.46
N ASN A 176 9.68 4.56 12.69
CA ASN A 176 10.27 3.38 13.32
C ASN A 176 11.46 2.77 12.57
N LYS A 177 11.60 3.09 11.27
CA LYS A 177 12.72 2.65 10.42
C LYS A 177 13.57 3.83 9.92
N ALA A 178 13.41 5.01 10.53
CA ALA A 178 14.25 6.15 10.22
C ALA A 178 15.66 5.90 10.73
N VAL A 179 16.64 6.45 10.03
CA VAL A 179 18.03 6.57 10.51
C VAL A 179 18.25 7.99 11.01
N HIS A 180 19.34 8.24 11.73
CA HIS A 180 19.62 9.56 12.27
C HIS A 180 20.99 10.06 11.79
N ILE A 181 21.13 11.38 11.66
CA ILE A 181 22.39 12.07 11.35
C ILE A 181 22.65 13.18 12.36
N THR A 182 23.87 13.71 12.41
CA THR A 182 24.21 14.86 13.24
C THR A 182 23.53 16.13 12.74
N GLU A 183 23.33 17.11 13.62
CA GLU A 183 22.78 18.43 13.24
C GLU A 183 23.65 19.16 12.22
N GLU A 184 24.98 19.06 12.35
CA GLU A 184 25.93 19.63 11.40
C GLU A 184 25.72 19.06 9.99
N LYS A 185 25.57 17.74 9.88
CA LYS A 185 25.30 17.09 8.59
C LYS A 185 23.94 17.51 8.04
N ALA A 186 22.92 17.58 8.91
CA ALA A 186 21.58 18.00 8.52
C ALA A 186 21.53 19.45 8.01
N ALA A 187 22.29 20.36 8.62
CA ALA A 187 22.39 21.76 8.17
C ALA A 187 22.95 21.86 6.74
N GLY A 188 23.88 20.97 6.36
CA GLY A 188 24.38 20.88 4.99
C GLY A 188 23.38 20.30 3.97
N LEU A 189 22.25 19.78 4.42
CA LEU A 189 21.23 19.10 3.61
C LEU A 189 19.89 19.87 3.57
N GLU A 190 19.90 21.17 3.88
CA GLU A 190 18.69 22.01 4.00
C GLU A 190 17.75 21.92 2.80
N ARG A 191 18.30 21.85 1.58
CA ARG A 191 17.51 21.72 0.34
C ARG A 191 16.66 20.44 0.26
N TYR A 192 16.97 19.42 1.06
CA TYR A 192 16.26 18.14 1.11
C TYR A 192 15.25 18.08 2.25
N ARG A 193 15.03 19.18 2.98
CA ARG A 193 13.97 19.21 3.99
C ARG A 193 12.60 19.14 3.34
N LEU A 194 11.79 18.26 3.90
CA LEU A 194 10.41 18.10 3.52
C LEU A 194 9.59 19.28 4.01
N LYS A 195 8.54 19.61 3.25
CA LYS A 195 7.51 20.57 3.63
C LYS A 195 6.19 19.82 3.82
N LYS A 196 5.37 20.27 4.77
CA LYS A 196 3.97 19.83 4.88
C LYS A 196 3.29 19.89 3.51
N GLY A 197 2.60 18.80 3.14
CA GLY A 197 1.93 18.67 1.84
C GLY A 197 2.77 17.97 0.77
N ASP A 198 4.08 17.78 0.99
CA ASP A 198 4.90 16.95 0.11
C ASP A 198 4.38 15.51 0.06
N LEU A 199 4.54 14.88 -1.10
CA LEU A 199 4.30 13.46 -1.30
C LEU A 199 5.62 12.72 -1.46
N LEU A 200 5.75 11.57 -0.81
CA LEU A 200 6.92 10.71 -0.88
C LEU A 200 6.60 9.43 -1.63
N PHE A 201 7.43 9.07 -2.59
CA PHE A 201 7.32 7.84 -3.37
C PHE A 201 8.57 6.99 -3.21
N SER A 202 8.42 5.68 -3.21
CA SER A 202 9.56 4.78 -3.34
C SER A 202 10.12 4.83 -4.76
N ARG A 203 11.45 4.90 -4.87
CA ARG A 203 12.17 4.80 -6.15
C ARG A 203 12.25 3.36 -6.68
N MET A 204 12.02 2.34 -5.84
CA MET A 204 12.17 0.92 -6.19
C MET A 204 10.81 0.24 -6.31
N ALA A 205 10.64 -0.64 -7.31
CA ALA A 205 9.62 -1.65 -7.65
C ALA A 205 8.16 -1.50 -7.18
N SER A 206 7.89 -1.02 -5.98
CA SER A 206 6.56 -0.74 -5.45
C SER A 206 6.24 0.75 -5.50
N VAL A 207 5.87 1.27 -6.67
CA VAL A 207 5.33 2.64 -6.80
C VAL A 207 4.06 2.83 -5.96
N GLY A 208 3.42 1.74 -5.51
CA GLY A 208 2.26 1.77 -4.61
C GLY A 208 2.54 2.27 -3.19
N ARG A 209 3.80 2.38 -2.74
CA ARG A 209 4.12 2.97 -1.42
C ARG A 209 4.35 4.47 -1.55
N ALA A 210 3.26 5.19 -1.37
CA ALA A 210 3.24 6.65 -1.32
C ALA A 210 2.86 7.15 0.08
N GLY A 211 3.56 8.17 0.57
CA GLY A 211 3.33 8.81 1.87
C GLY A 211 3.03 10.30 1.73
N PHE A 212 2.19 10.83 2.62
CA PHE A 212 1.89 12.26 2.71
C PHE A 212 2.62 12.86 3.91
N VAL A 213 3.33 13.97 3.71
CA VAL A 213 4.06 14.68 4.76
C VAL A 213 3.09 15.56 5.55
N THR A 214 2.82 15.15 6.79
CA THR A 214 2.01 15.90 7.76
C THR A 214 2.83 17.00 8.43
N SER A 215 2.18 17.86 9.21
CA SER A 215 2.86 18.90 10.01
C SER A 215 3.87 18.35 11.00
N GLU A 216 3.67 17.13 11.51
CA GLU A 216 4.62 16.45 12.41
C GLU A 216 5.91 16.01 11.71
N LEU A 217 5.88 15.93 10.37
CA LEU A 217 6.99 15.49 9.54
C LEU A 217 7.65 16.66 8.78
N ASP A 218 7.21 17.89 9.06
CA ASP A 218 7.75 19.10 8.45
C ASP A 218 9.22 19.28 8.84
N GLY A 219 10.06 19.63 7.85
CA GLY A 219 11.50 19.80 8.04
C GLY A 219 12.33 18.52 8.13
N ILE A 220 11.71 17.33 8.16
CA ILE A 220 12.43 16.04 8.19
C ILE A 220 13.17 15.80 6.87
N LEU A 221 14.30 15.09 6.93
CA LEU A 221 15.08 14.69 5.75
C LEU A 221 14.65 13.31 5.23
N PHE A 222 14.99 13.00 3.99
CA PHE A 222 14.72 11.69 3.38
C PHE A 222 15.94 11.21 2.60
N ASN A 223 16.10 9.91 2.39
CA ASN A 223 17.24 9.36 1.67
C ASN A 223 16.94 9.07 0.18
N TYR A 224 17.97 8.67 -0.55
CA TYR A 224 17.93 8.48 -2.01
C TYR A 224 16.99 7.38 -2.54
N HIS A 225 16.50 6.50 -1.66
CA HIS A 225 15.49 5.50 -2.03
C HIS A 225 14.08 6.10 -2.09
N ILE A 226 13.92 7.36 -1.65
CA ILE A 226 12.68 8.11 -1.66
C ILE A 226 12.81 9.26 -2.67
N MET A 227 11.73 9.47 -3.40
CA MET A 227 11.51 10.63 -4.24
C MET A 227 10.44 11.50 -3.60
N ARG A 228 10.70 12.80 -3.51
CA ARG A 228 9.79 13.82 -3.00
C ARG A 228 9.13 14.53 -4.18
N LEU A 229 7.81 14.67 -4.13
CA LEU A 229 6.98 15.40 -5.07
C LEU A 229 6.36 16.62 -4.37
N ARG A 230 6.60 17.84 -4.90
CA ARG A 230 5.92 19.08 -4.45
C ARG A 230 4.88 19.36 -5.51
N LEU A 231 3.61 19.34 -5.11
CA LEU A 231 2.53 19.76 -5.95
C LEU A 231 2.12 21.17 -5.56
N ASP A 232 1.72 21.96 -6.55
CA ASP A 232 0.99 23.18 -6.29
C ASP A 232 -0.44 22.84 -5.90
N ALA A 233 -0.79 23.10 -4.64
CA ALA A 233 -2.09 22.74 -4.07
C ALA A 233 -3.26 23.54 -4.68
N GLU A 234 -2.99 24.68 -5.32
CA GLU A 234 -4.00 25.46 -6.06
C GLU A 234 -4.31 24.85 -7.43
N THR A 235 -3.39 24.03 -7.94
CA THR A 235 -3.53 23.29 -9.19
C THR A 235 -4.11 21.90 -8.95
N ILE A 236 -3.45 21.12 -8.10
CA ILE A 236 -3.84 19.75 -7.79
C ILE A 236 -3.61 19.47 -6.31
N THR A 237 -4.66 19.01 -5.64
CA THR A 237 -4.52 18.70 -4.22
C THR A 237 -3.64 17.44 -4.05
N PRO A 238 -2.75 17.39 -3.03
CA PRO A 238 -1.93 16.21 -2.77
C PRO A 238 -2.75 14.93 -2.55
N PHE A 239 -3.94 15.04 -1.95
CA PHE A 239 -4.81 13.88 -1.71
C PHE A 239 -5.44 13.36 -2.98
N PHE A 240 -5.94 14.24 -3.87
CA PHE A 240 -6.43 13.79 -5.17
C PHE A 240 -5.34 13.09 -5.97
N PHE A 241 -4.13 13.66 -6.03
CA PHE A 241 -3.00 13.00 -6.71
C PHE A 241 -2.66 11.63 -6.10
N LEU A 242 -2.70 11.52 -4.76
CA LEU A 242 -2.48 10.24 -4.08
C LEU A 242 -3.55 9.19 -4.46
N TYR A 243 -4.81 9.60 -4.59
CA TYR A 243 -5.88 8.71 -5.06
C TYR A 243 -5.71 8.35 -6.53
N TYR A 244 -5.29 9.30 -7.37
CA TYR A 244 -4.94 9.07 -8.77
C TYR A 244 -3.88 7.97 -8.91
N VAL A 245 -2.72 8.13 -8.25
CA VAL A 245 -1.63 7.14 -8.33
C VAL A 245 -2.05 5.76 -7.81
N ARG A 246 -3.01 5.70 -6.87
CA ARG A 246 -3.48 4.44 -6.27
C ARG A 246 -4.64 3.78 -7.01
N GLY A 247 -5.41 4.52 -7.80
CA GLY A 247 -6.66 4.05 -8.43
C GLY A 247 -6.66 4.03 -9.95
N ALA A 248 -5.78 4.80 -10.60
CA ALA A 248 -5.73 4.91 -12.05
C ALA A 248 -5.02 3.70 -12.66
N ARG A 249 -5.65 3.09 -13.67
CA ARG A 249 -5.06 1.94 -14.38
C ARG A 249 -3.93 2.40 -15.30
N GLU A 250 -4.05 3.61 -15.79
CA GLU A 250 -3.14 4.32 -16.68
C GLU A 250 -1.77 4.50 -16.02
N VAL A 251 -1.75 4.73 -14.70
CA VAL A 251 -0.52 4.78 -13.90
C VAL A 251 0.17 3.42 -13.92
N VAL A 252 -0.57 2.32 -13.70
CA VAL A 252 0.00 0.97 -13.75
C VAL A 252 0.52 0.64 -15.15
N SER A 253 -0.27 0.92 -16.19
CA SER A 253 0.13 0.72 -17.59
C SER A 253 1.37 1.53 -17.96
N TYR A 254 1.41 2.80 -17.56
CA TYR A 254 2.57 3.68 -17.74
C TYR A 254 3.82 3.07 -17.10
N LEU A 255 3.73 2.66 -15.83
CA LEU A 255 4.85 2.07 -15.10
C LEU A 255 5.35 0.78 -15.72
N LEU A 256 4.45 -0.09 -16.21
CA LEU A 256 4.84 -1.32 -16.90
C LEU A 256 5.57 -1.02 -18.21
N ARG A 257 5.16 0.00 -18.95
CA ARG A 257 5.80 0.42 -20.21
C ARG A 257 7.17 1.02 -19.99
N VAL A 258 7.30 1.98 -19.08
CA VAL A 258 8.59 2.68 -18.85
C VAL A 258 9.64 1.84 -18.13
N ASN A 259 9.22 0.77 -17.45
CA ASN A 259 10.12 -0.21 -16.83
C ASN A 259 10.45 -1.40 -17.74
N HIS A 260 9.83 -1.50 -18.92
CA HIS A 260 10.07 -2.61 -19.84
C HIS A 260 11.55 -2.65 -20.26
N GLY A 261 12.22 -3.78 -20.02
CA GLY A 261 13.64 -3.96 -20.34
C GLY A 261 14.64 -3.42 -19.30
N ALA A 262 14.17 -2.83 -18.19
CA ALA A 262 15.05 -2.38 -17.12
C ALA A 262 15.59 -3.56 -16.28
N THR A 263 16.90 -3.60 -16.02
CA THR A 263 17.53 -4.60 -15.13
C THR A 263 17.12 -4.42 -13.66
N ARG A 264 16.51 -3.28 -13.30
CA ARG A 264 16.02 -2.98 -11.95
C ARG A 264 14.62 -2.35 -12.04
N ASP A 265 13.67 -2.95 -11.32
CA ASP A 265 12.33 -2.39 -11.16
C ASP A 265 12.38 -1.08 -10.35
N GLY A 266 11.94 0.03 -10.94
CA GLY A 266 11.89 1.33 -10.26
C GLY A 266 11.65 2.50 -11.22
N ILE A 267 11.13 3.60 -10.70
CA ILE A 267 10.88 4.82 -11.47
C ILE A 267 11.97 5.87 -11.21
N ASN A 268 12.44 6.54 -12.25
CA ASN A 268 13.38 7.66 -12.14
C ASN A 268 12.65 9.02 -12.14
N THR A 269 13.39 10.11 -11.92
CA THR A 269 12.84 11.47 -11.87
C THR A 269 12.11 11.87 -13.15
N GLU A 270 12.72 11.63 -14.31
CA GLU A 270 12.18 12.01 -15.62
C GLU A 270 10.91 11.22 -15.95
N GLN A 271 10.92 9.91 -15.70
CA GLN A 271 9.73 9.07 -15.82
C GLN A 271 8.61 9.54 -14.88
N LEU A 272 8.91 9.94 -13.64
CA LEU A 272 7.86 10.47 -12.77
C LEU A 272 7.30 11.80 -13.27
N LEU A 273 8.15 12.70 -13.78
CA LEU A 273 7.75 13.99 -14.36
C LEU A 273 6.84 13.81 -15.58
N ASN A 274 7.10 12.79 -16.39
CA ASN A 274 6.36 12.48 -17.62
C ASN A 274 5.12 11.60 -17.39
N LEU A 275 4.79 11.23 -16.15
CA LEU A 275 3.58 10.47 -15.83
C LEU A 275 2.34 11.28 -16.23
N PRO A 276 1.44 10.75 -17.09
CA PRO A 276 0.17 11.38 -17.40
C PRO A 276 -0.75 11.42 -16.17
N VAL A 277 -1.45 12.54 -16.00
CA VAL A 277 -2.35 12.82 -14.88
C VAL A 277 -3.62 13.45 -15.40
N CYS A 278 -4.78 12.97 -14.94
CA CYS A 278 -6.04 13.63 -15.20
C CYS A 278 -6.21 14.81 -14.23
N LEU A 279 -6.63 15.96 -14.76
CA LEU A 279 -6.79 17.21 -14.03
C LEU A 279 -8.26 17.63 -14.06
N PRO A 280 -9.06 17.26 -13.02
CA PRO A 280 -10.37 17.84 -12.80
C PRO A 280 -10.26 19.31 -12.36
N PRO A 281 -11.35 20.08 -12.52
CA PRO A 281 -11.52 21.37 -11.83
C PRO A 281 -11.26 21.25 -10.32
N ILE A 282 -10.70 22.29 -9.70
CA ILE A 282 -10.34 22.23 -8.27
C ILE A 282 -11.55 21.98 -7.35
N ALA A 283 -12.72 22.52 -7.71
CA ALA A 283 -13.96 22.29 -6.97
C ALA A 283 -14.37 20.81 -7.00
N GLU A 284 -14.20 20.15 -8.15
CA GLU A 284 -14.50 18.73 -8.27
C GLU A 284 -13.44 17.87 -7.57
N GLN A 285 -12.17 18.26 -7.58
CA GLN A 285 -11.15 17.56 -6.79
C GLN A 285 -11.53 17.49 -5.31
N ILE A 286 -12.03 18.59 -4.73
CA ILE A 286 -12.49 18.65 -3.34
C ILE A 286 -13.67 17.69 -3.11
N GLU A 287 -14.65 17.67 -4.00
CA GLU A 287 -15.80 16.76 -3.91
C GLU A 287 -15.36 15.30 -4.01
N ILE A 288 -14.47 14.97 -4.96
CA ILE A 288 -13.91 13.62 -5.11
C ILE A 288 -13.24 13.18 -3.81
N ILE A 289 -12.43 14.05 -3.19
CA ILE A 289 -11.76 13.74 -1.93
C ILE A 289 -12.79 13.48 -0.84
N ALA A 290 -13.78 14.35 -0.68
CA ALA A 290 -14.82 14.19 0.34
C ALA A 290 -15.55 12.84 0.18
N GLU A 291 -15.88 12.45 -1.05
CA GLU A 291 -16.62 11.22 -1.33
C GLU A 291 -15.76 9.96 -1.18
N VAL A 292 -14.48 10.03 -1.56
CA VAL A 292 -13.51 8.97 -1.29
C VAL A 292 -13.33 8.79 0.21
N GLU A 293 -13.07 9.87 0.95
CA GLU A 293 -12.87 9.81 2.40
C GLU A 293 -14.09 9.22 3.10
N ARG A 294 -15.29 9.71 2.79
CA ARG A 294 -16.55 9.20 3.38
C ARG A 294 -16.68 7.68 3.24
N ARG A 295 -16.33 7.14 2.07
CA ARG A 295 -16.40 5.69 1.80
C ARG A 295 -15.26 4.94 2.46
N LEU A 296 -14.03 5.44 2.36
CA LEU A 296 -12.85 4.77 2.90
C LEU A 296 -12.87 4.71 4.43
N THR A 297 -13.41 5.73 5.12
CA THR A 297 -13.61 5.71 6.58
C THR A 297 -14.46 4.51 7.02
N VAL A 298 -15.55 4.22 6.30
CA VAL A 298 -16.40 3.06 6.59
C VAL A 298 -15.63 1.75 6.36
N LEU A 299 -14.84 1.67 5.29
CA LEU A 299 -14.01 0.49 5.00
C LEU A 299 -12.92 0.26 6.04
N ASP A 300 -12.31 1.32 6.56
CA ASP A 300 -11.30 1.23 7.62
C ASP A 300 -11.92 0.69 8.93
N ALA A 301 -13.10 1.19 9.31
CA ALA A 301 -13.83 0.70 10.48
C ALA A 301 -14.22 -0.78 10.34
N LEU A 302 -14.70 -1.20 9.17
CA LEU A 302 -15.03 -2.60 8.88
C LEU A 302 -13.77 -3.48 8.89
N SER A 303 -12.68 -3.02 8.28
CA SER A 303 -11.41 -3.77 8.24
C SER A 303 -10.84 -3.99 9.64
N LYS A 304 -10.95 -2.99 10.52
CA LYS A 304 -10.58 -3.11 11.94
C LYS A 304 -11.46 -4.15 12.64
N THR A 305 -12.77 -4.07 12.46
CA THR A 305 -13.74 -5.02 13.07
C THR A 305 -13.43 -6.46 12.67
N LEU A 306 -13.21 -6.72 11.38
CA LEU A 306 -12.85 -8.06 10.89
C LEU A 306 -11.53 -8.57 11.45
N THR A 307 -10.54 -7.68 11.62
CA THR A 307 -9.26 -8.03 12.24
C THR A 307 -9.45 -8.43 13.70
N ASP A 308 -10.31 -7.74 14.43
CA ASP A 308 -10.62 -8.08 15.83
C ASP A 308 -11.45 -9.37 15.95
N GLU A 309 -12.32 -9.67 14.98
CA GLU A 309 -13.02 -10.97 14.92
C GLU A 309 -12.06 -12.15 14.73
N LEU A 310 -11.02 -12.00 13.90
CA LEU A 310 -10.01 -13.06 13.74
C LEU A 310 -9.27 -13.34 15.06
N LYS A 311 -8.91 -12.28 15.80
CA LYS A 311 -8.29 -12.42 17.13
C LYS A 311 -9.25 -13.09 18.13
N ARG A 312 -10.55 -12.75 18.08
CA ARG A 312 -11.57 -13.41 18.90
C ARG A 312 -11.69 -14.89 18.56
N ALA A 313 -11.68 -15.24 17.28
CA ALA A 313 -11.72 -16.63 16.83
C ALA A 313 -10.51 -17.44 17.34
N GLU A 314 -9.30 -16.88 17.30
CA GLU A 314 -8.10 -17.51 17.87
C GLU A 314 -8.23 -17.78 19.37
N ARG A 315 -8.72 -16.78 20.13
CA ARG A 315 -8.97 -16.94 21.58
C ARG A 315 -10.04 -17.99 21.86
N LEU A 316 -11.11 -18.03 21.05
CA LEU A 316 -12.17 -19.03 21.18
C LEU A 316 -11.63 -20.44 20.92
N ARG A 317 -10.76 -20.64 19.91
CA ARG A 317 -10.07 -21.91 19.68
C ARG A 317 -9.30 -22.35 20.93
N GLN A 318 -8.52 -21.46 21.53
CA GLN A 318 -7.77 -21.77 22.75
C GLN A 318 -8.70 -22.09 23.94
N SER A 319 -9.81 -21.37 24.09
CA SER A 319 -10.82 -21.64 25.12
C SER A 319 -11.48 -23.02 24.94
N ILE A 320 -11.79 -23.40 23.70
CA ILE A 320 -12.35 -24.72 23.37
C ILE A 320 -11.35 -25.84 23.72
N LEU A 321 -10.06 -25.69 23.35
CA LEU A 321 -9.01 -26.64 23.72
C LEU A 321 -8.86 -26.74 25.24
N HIS A 322 -8.83 -25.61 25.94
CA HIS A 322 -8.75 -25.59 27.39
C HIS A 322 -9.92 -26.33 28.04
N ARG A 323 -11.15 -26.13 27.54
CA ARG A 323 -12.33 -26.87 28.02
C ARG A 323 -12.26 -28.38 27.70
N ALA A 324 -11.69 -28.77 26.56
CA ALA A 324 -11.49 -30.19 26.22
C ALA A 324 -10.55 -30.86 27.22
N PHE A 325 -9.38 -30.28 27.47
CA PHE A 325 -8.36 -30.89 28.33
C PHE A 325 -8.63 -30.73 29.84
N THR A 326 -9.66 -29.97 30.23
CA THR A 326 -10.12 -29.84 31.62
C THR A 326 -11.42 -30.60 31.91
N GLY A 327 -11.91 -31.41 30.96
CA GLY A 327 -13.13 -32.20 31.14
C GLY A 327 -14.42 -31.36 31.18
N ARG A 328 -14.41 -30.15 30.62
CA ARG A 328 -15.54 -29.19 30.63
C ARG A 328 -16.19 -29.00 29.27
N LEU A 329 -15.76 -29.76 28.25
CA LEU A 329 -16.27 -29.65 26.88
C LEU A 329 -17.47 -30.55 26.60
N VAL A 330 -17.46 -31.75 27.15
CA VAL A 330 -18.53 -32.76 26.99
C VAL A 330 -19.00 -33.24 28.36
N PRO A 331 -20.23 -33.75 28.50
CA PRO A 331 -20.68 -34.39 29.73
C PRO A 331 -19.80 -35.59 30.10
N GLN A 332 -19.52 -35.75 31.39
CA GLN A 332 -18.88 -36.94 31.94
C GLN A 332 -19.94 -38.02 32.19
N ASP A 333 -19.61 -39.25 31.85
CA ASP A 333 -20.48 -40.41 32.02
C ASP A 333 -19.91 -41.33 33.10
N ALA A 334 -20.66 -41.52 34.19
CA ALA A 334 -20.22 -42.34 35.31
C ALA A 334 -20.10 -43.84 34.95
N THR A 335 -20.65 -44.25 33.81
CA THR A 335 -20.57 -45.64 33.31
C THR A 335 -19.35 -45.91 32.43
N ASP A 336 -18.59 -44.86 32.08
CA ASP A 336 -17.34 -45.01 31.32
C ASP A 336 -16.29 -45.79 32.12
N GLU A 337 -15.57 -46.69 31.43
CA GLU A 337 -14.42 -47.36 32.04
C GLU A 337 -13.33 -46.33 32.44
N PRO A 338 -12.89 -46.29 33.71
CA PRO A 338 -11.86 -45.34 34.14
C PRO A 338 -10.55 -45.51 33.35
N ALA A 339 -9.91 -44.38 33.02
CA ALA A 339 -8.64 -44.39 32.28
C ALA A 339 -7.53 -45.20 32.97
N THR A 340 -7.59 -45.32 34.30
CA THR A 340 -6.69 -46.16 35.11
C THR A 340 -6.79 -47.64 34.76
N VAL A 341 -7.99 -48.14 34.48
CA VAL A 341 -8.25 -49.54 34.09
C VAL A 341 -7.69 -49.83 32.70
N LEU A 342 -7.87 -48.90 31.77
CA LEU A 342 -7.27 -48.98 30.44
C LEU A 342 -5.73 -48.97 30.49
N LEU A 343 -5.14 -48.07 31.28
CA LEU A 343 -3.68 -48.01 31.47
C LEU A 343 -3.13 -49.31 32.05
N ALA A 344 -3.84 -49.92 32.99
CA ALA A 344 -3.47 -51.23 33.53
C ALA A 344 -3.50 -52.33 32.45
N ARG A 345 -4.52 -52.35 31.58
CA ARG A 345 -4.59 -53.28 30.43
C ARG A 345 -3.42 -53.07 29.46
N LEU A 346 -3.15 -51.83 29.05
CA LEU A 346 -2.07 -51.52 28.12
C LEU A 346 -0.69 -51.87 28.69
N ARG A 347 -0.47 -51.67 29.99
CA ARG A 347 0.77 -52.12 30.67
C ARG A 347 0.92 -53.64 30.61
N ASN A 348 -0.15 -54.38 30.91
CA ASN A 348 -0.14 -55.84 30.87
C ASN A 348 -0.03 -56.41 29.44
N GLU A 349 -0.53 -55.72 28.43
CA GLU A 349 -0.36 -56.09 27.02
C GLU A 349 1.05 -55.76 26.50
N SER A 350 1.67 -54.67 26.98
CA SER A 350 3.04 -54.29 26.61
C SER A 350 4.13 -55.18 27.21
N THR A 351 3.83 -55.88 28.30
CA THR A 351 4.73 -56.86 28.93
C THR A 351 4.56 -58.28 28.37
N ALA A 352 3.58 -58.51 27.50
CA ALA A 352 3.41 -59.77 26.78
C ALA A 352 4.36 -59.83 25.56
N PRO A 353 5.00 -60.98 25.27
CA PRO A 353 5.89 -61.12 24.12
C PRO A 353 5.14 -60.84 22.81
N PRO A 354 5.80 -60.27 21.78
CA PRO A 354 5.13 -59.91 20.53
C PRO A 354 4.49 -61.15 19.90
N LYS A 355 3.17 -61.11 19.70
CA LYS A 355 2.47 -62.16 18.94
C LYS A 355 3.05 -62.22 17.53
N ALA A 356 3.56 -63.38 17.14
CA ALA A 356 4.17 -63.63 15.84
C ALA A 356 3.25 -63.14 14.71
N ARG A 357 3.72 -62.15 13.94
CA ARG A 357 3.09 -61.78 12.67
C ARG A 357 3.19 -62.99 11.74
N LYS A 358 2.04 -63.57 11.34
CA LYS A 358 1.98 -64.51 10.21
C LYS A 358 2.61 -63.83 8.99
N ALA A 359 3.64 -64.46 8.43
CA ALA A 359 4.30 -64.01 7.22
C ALA A 359 3.25 -63.81 6.11
N ARG A 360 3.18 -62.59 5.55
CA ARG A 360 2.49 -62.34 4.28
C ARG A 360 3.48 -62.70 3.17
N GLU A 361 3.07 -63.59 2.28
CA GLU A 361 3.78 -63.91 1.04
C GLU A 361 4.04 -62.64 0.21
N PRO A 362 5.18 -62.56 -0.50
CA PRO A 362 5.52 -61.39 -1.29
C PRO A 362 4.63 -61.33 -2.54
N LYS A 363 3.78 -60.30 -2.63
CA LYS A 363 3.14 -59.91 -3.90
C LYS A 363 4.08 -58.97 -4.67
N ALA A 364 4.33 -59.34 -5.93
CA ALA A 364 5.23 -58.71 -6.88
C ALA A 364 4.98 -57.19 -7.08
N SER A 365 6.08 -56.44 -7.20
CA SER A 365 6.11 -55.00 -7.49
C SER A 365 5.69 -54.71 -8.94
N PRO A 366 4.79 -53.75 -9.21
CA PRO A 366 4.69 -53.11 -10.51
C PRO A 366 5.68 -51.94 -10.62
N ALA A 367 6.23 -51.81 -11.82
CA ALA A 367 7.34 -50.96 -12.22
C ALA A 367 7.10 -49.44 -12.05
N SER A 368 8.22 -48.74 -11.83
CA SER A 368 8.39 -47.29 -11.89
C SER A 368 8.03 -46.74 -13.28
N LYS A 369 6.97 -45.93 -13.37
CA LYS A 369 6.77 -45.00 -14.50
C LYS A 369 7.29 -43.62 -14.10
N GLN A 370 8.31 -43.19 -14.83
CA GLN A 370 8.81 -41.81 -14.86
C GLN A 370 7.69 -40.86 -15.30
N LEU A 371 7.52 -39.75 -14.60
CA LEU A 371 6.74 -38.59 -15.04
C LEU A 371 7.69 -37.60 -15.75
N PRO A 372 7.33 -37.07 -16.93
CA PRO A 372 8.15 -36.13 -17.68
C PRO A 372 8.11 -34.71 -17.08
N MET A 373 9.23 -33.98 -17.22
CA MET A 373 9.34 -32.55 -16.92
C MET A 373 8.49 -31.71 -17.89
N PRO A 374 7.87 -30.61 -17.43
CA PRO A 374 7.30 -29.62 -18.33
C PRO A 374 8.38 -28.67 -18.87
N LEU A 375 8.25 -28.36 -20.16
CA LEU A 375 8.87 -27.22 -20.84
C LEU A 375 8.22 -25.90 -20.40
#